data_AF-A0A2A2ZB53-F1
#
_entry.id   AF-A0A2A2ZB53-F1
#
_cell.length_a   1.000
_cell.length_b   1.000
_cell.length_c   1.000
_cell.angle_alpha   90.00
_cell.angle_beta   90.00
_cell.angle_gamma   90.00
#
_symmetry.space_group_name_H-M   'P 1'
#
loop_
_entity.id
_entity.type
_entity.pdbx_description
1 polymer ?
#
loop_
_entity_poly.entity_id
_entity_poly.type
_entity_poly.pdbx_seq_one_letter_code
_entity_poly.pdbx_strand_id
1 'polypeptide(L)' 'MTTTDPGQNRGLYGRYRVEKVMGKPTGPAFVLAFAADRHARVALTANAESCREGCPQLADDLLDELHRVDRLT' A
#
# COMPACT_ATOMS: atom_id res chain seq x y z
N MET A 1 -29.51 -25.20 -1.48
CA MET A 1 -29.10 -24.11 -2.39
C MET A 1 -28.99 -22.86 -1.55
N THR A 2 -27.79 -22.51 -1.09
CA THR A 2 -27.53 -21.27 -0.35
C THR A 2 -27.17 -20.20 -1.36
N THR A 3 -28.08 -19.26 -1.56
CA THR A 3 -27.92 -18.09 -2.42
C THR A 3 -26.79 -17.23 -1.88
N THR A 4 -25.63 -17.28 -2.53
CA THR A 4 -24.49 -16.42 -2.19
C THR A 4 -24.86 -14.97 -2.52
N ASP A 5 -24.94 -14.13 -1.50
CA ASP A 5 -25.16 -12.68 -1.63
C ASP A 5 -24.00 -12.06 -2.45
N PRO A 6 -24.26 -11.50 -3.64
CA PRO A 6 -23.23 -10.90 -4.49
C PRO A 6 -22.59 -9.64 -3.89
N GLY A 7 -23.08 -9.16 -2.74
CA GLY A 7 -22.53 -8.02 -2.00
C GLY A 7 -21.44 -8.34 -0.98
N GLN A 8 -21.35 -9.58 -0.47
CA GLN A 8 -20.47 -9.88 0.69
C GLN A 8 -18.96 -9.90 0.38
N ASN A 9 -18.56 -9.87 -0.88
CA ASN A 9 -17.15 -9.91 -1.31
C ASN A 9 -16.73 -8.75 -2.23
N ARG A 10 -17.49 -7.65 -2.22
CA ARG A 10 -17.10 -6.43 -2.93
C ARG A 10 -16.47 -5.44 -1.96
N GLY A 11 -15.24 -5.71 -1.55
CA GLY A 11 -14.34 -4.61 -1.18
C GLY A 11 -14.35 -3.55 -2.29
N LEU A 12 -14.01 -2.28 -1.96
CA LEU A 12 -14.03 -1.13 -2.88
C LEU A 12 -13.71 -1.57 -4.33
N TYR A 13 -14.72 -1.64 -5.19
CA TYR A 13 -14.56 -1.94 -6.63
C TYR A 13 -13.90 -3.28 -7.06
N GLY A 14 -13.83 -4.31 -6.20
CA GLY A 14 -13.27 -5.63 -6.59
C GLY A 14 -11.77 -5.61 -6.97
N ARG A 15 -11.10 -4.46 -6.83
CA ARG A 15 -9.66 -4.27 -7.05
C ARG A 15 -8.84 -4.33 -5.76
N TYR A 16 -9.50 -4.27 -4.60
CA TYR A 16 -8.82 -4.27 -3.30
C TYR A 16 -9.14 -5.54 -2.52
N ARG A 17 -8.09 -6.22 -2.07
CA ARG A 17 -8.14 -7.37 -1.15
C ARG A 17 -7.68 -6.90 0.21
N VAL A 18 -8.43 -7.24 1.26
CA VAL A 18 -8.05 -6.97 2.66
C VAL A 18 -7.28 -8.18 3.18
N GLU A 19 -6.04 -7.98 3.59
CA GLU A 19 -5.17 -9.02 4.15
C GLU A 19 -4.65 -8.61 5.53
N LYS A 20 -4.45 -9.58 6.43
CA LYS A 20 -3.85 -9.36 7.75
C LYS A 20 -2.33 -9.37 7.60
N VAL A 21 -1.67 -8.24 7.90
CA VAL A 21 -0.20 -8.18 7.90
C VAL A 21 0.32 -8.49 9.30
N MET A 22 1.14 -9.54 9.42
CA MET A 22 1.88 -9.93 10.63
C MET A 22 1.04 -10.10 11.91
N GLY A 23 0.05 -11.01 11.88
CA GLY A 23 -0.57 -11.60 13.09
C GLY A 23 -1.39 -10.65 13.98
N LYS A 24 -1.28 -9.33 13.83
CA LYS A 24 -2.14 -8.34 14.46
C LYS A 24 -3.22 -7.90 13.47
N PRO A 25 -4.44 -7.59 13.95
CA PRO A 25 -5.41 -6.89 13.12
C PRO A 25 -4.80 -5.55 12.74
N THR A 26 -4.30 -5.45 11.52
CA THR A 26 -4.14 -4.16 10.87
C THR A 26 -5.56 -3.58 10.83
N GLY A 27 -5.76 -2.35 11.29
CA GLY A 27 -7.03 -1.65 11.09
C GLY A 27 -7.36 -1.52 9.59
N PRO A 28 -8.32 -0.69 9.20
CA PRO A 28 -8.56 -0.42 7.78
C PRO A 28 -7.25 -0.05 7.07
N ALA A 29 -6.83 -0.86 6.10
CA ALA A 29 -5.56 -0.71 5.40
C ALA A 29 -5.74 -0.97 3.91
N PHE A 30 -4.96 -0.25 3.10
CA PHE A 30 -4.83 -0.49 1.67
C PHE A 30 -3.44 -1.07 1.39
N VAL A 31 -3.39 -2.16 0.62
CA VAL A 31 -2.14 -2.71 0.09
C VAL A 31 -2.03 -2.27 -1.36
N LEU A 32 -0.97 -1.52 -1.68
CA LEU A 32 -0.72 -1.03 -3.02
C LEU A 32 0.68 -1.45 -3.49
N ALA A 33 0.78 -1.93 -4.73
CA ALA A 33 2.04 -2.33 -5.34
C ALA A 33 2.69 -1.14 -6.04
N PHE A 34 3.60 -0.42 -5.36
CA PHE A 34 4.23 0.79 -5.90
C PHE A 34 5.09 0.59 -7.15
N ALA A 35 5.51 -0.65 -7.43
CA ALA A 35 6.14 -1.01 -8.70
C ALA A 35 5.22 -0.84 -9.92
N ALA A 36 3.91 -1.03 -9.76
CA ALA A 36 2.94 -1.03 -10.87
C ALA A 36 1.88 0.07 -10.76
N ASP A 37 1.78 0.75 -9.61
CA ASP A 37 0.76 1.76 -9.33
C ASP A 37 1.40 3.12 -9.02
N ARG A 38 1.07 4.13 -9.83
CA ARG A 38 1.52 5.52 -9.61
C ARG A 38 0.99 6.12 -8.31
N HIS A 39 -0.22 5.75 -7.87
CA HIS A 39 -0.82 6.30 -6.65
C HIS A 39 -0.16 5.74 -5.40
N ALA A 40 0.33 4.51 -5.49
CA ALA A 40 1.16 3.90 -4.46
C ALA A 40 2.52 4.61 -4.33
N ARG A 41 3.14 5.02 -5.45
CA ARG A 41 4.36 5.84 -5.42
C ARG A 41 4.13 7.17 -4.73
N VAL A 42 3.05 7.87 -5.08
CA VAL A 42 2.66 9.14 -4.44
C VAL A 42 2.45 8.97 -2.93
N ALA A 43 1.74 7.92 -2.50
CA ALA A 43 1.53 7.65 -1.08
C ALA A 43 2.85 7.34 -0.36
N LEU A 44 3.77 6.61 -1.00
CA LEU A 44 5.07 6.27 -0.44
C LEU A 44 5.98 7.49 -0.30
N THR A 45 5.97 8.40 -1.27
CA THR A 45 6.68 9.69 -1.19
C THR A 45 6.18 10.52 -0.02
N ALA A 46 4.86 10.69 0.14
CA ALA A 46 4.29 11.43 1.25
C ALA A 46 4.62 10.80 2.62
N ASN A 47 4.65 9.46 2.69
CA ASN A 47 5.07 8.77 3.90
C ASN A 47 6.55 9.02 4.22
N ALA A 48 7.44 8.98 3.22
CA ALA A 48 8.86 9.28 3.39
C ALA A 48 9.08 10.71 3.90
N GLU A 49 8.36 11.69 3.35
CA GLU A 49 8.38 13.08 3.84
C GLU A 49 7.94 13.16 5.31
N SER A 50 6.85 12.49 5.69
CA SER A 50 6.41 12.44 7.08
C SER A 50 7.40 11.76 8.01
N CYS A 51 8.23 10.83 7.52
CA CYS A 51 9.26 10.17 8.32
C CYS A 51 10.50 11.04 8.55
N ARG A 52 10.73 12.11 7.77
CA ARG A 52 11.97 12.93 7.85
C ARG A 52 12.26 13.45 9.27
N GLU A 53 11.22 13.86 10.00
CA GLU A 53 11.37 14.44 11.34
C GLU A 53 11.66 13.40 12.43
N GLY A 54 11.09 12.19 12.32
CA GLY A 54 11.17 11.16 13.37
C GLY A 54 12.15 10.03 13.06
N CYS A 55 12.39 9.73 11.78
CA CYS A 55 13.25 8.66 11.32
C CYS A 55 13.79 8.99 9.90
N PRO A 56 14.80 9.87 9.79
CA PRO A 56 15.32 10.31 8.50
C PRO A 56 15.92 9.16 7.68
N GLN A 57 16.49 8.13 8.32
CA GLN A 57 17.01 6.95 7.61
C GLN A 57 15.91 6.19 6.87
N LEU A 58 14.75 6.00 7.52
CA LEU A 58 13.60 5.36 6.87
C LEU A 58 13.10 6.22 5.71
N ALA A 59 13.09 7.55 5.86
CA ALA A 59 12.72 8.43 4.75
C ALA A 59 13.65 8.24 3.54
N ASP A 60 14.97 8.16 3.77
CA ASP A 60 15.94 7.93 2.70
C ASP A 60 15.78 6.53 2.06
N ASP A 61 15.61 5.48 2.86
CA ASP A 61 15.38 4.12 2.37
C ASP A 61 14.14 4.03 1.47
N LEU A 62 13.04 4.68 1.86
CA LEU A 62 11.81 4.71 1.08
C LEU A 62 11.97 5.46 -0.25
N LEU A 63 12.71 6.55 -0.26
CA LEU A 63 12.99 7.34 -1.48
C LEU A 63 13.94 6.58 -2.42
N ASP A 64 14.95 5.91 -1.89
CA ASP A 64 15.87 5.10 -2.68
C ASP A 64 15.15 3.94 -3.38
N GLU A 65 14.19 3.31 -2.68
CA GLU A 65 13.38 2.24 -3.25
C GLU A 65 12.45 2.75 -4.37
N LEU A 66 11.90 3.97 -4.25
CA LEU A 66 11.15 4.62 -5.33
C LEU A 66 12.04 4.86 -6.56
N HIS A 67 13.24 5.44 -6.36
CA HIS A 67 14.19 5.66 -7.45
C HIS A 67 14.69 4.35 -8.09
N ARG A 68 14.76 3.26 -7.32
CA ARG A 68 15.09 1.93 -7.86
C ARG A 68 14.01 1.44 -8.81
N VAL A 69 12.74 1.59 -8.45
CA VAL A 69 11.60 1.19 -9.28
C VAL A 69 11.51 2.03 -10.55
N ASP A 70 11.65 3.35 -10.46
CA ASP A 70 11.55 4.23 -11.63
C ASP A 70 12.65 3.96 -12.68
N ARG A 71 13.79 3.39 -12.27
CA ARG A 71 14.86 2.95 -13.20
C ARG A 71 14.56 1.63 -13.92
N LEU A 72 13.56 0.88 -13.47
CA LEU A 72 13.20 -0.44 -14.00
C LEU A 72 11.96 -0.42 -14.90
N THR A 73 11.24 0.70 -14.99
CA THR A 73 10.01 0.90 -15.77
C THR A 73 10.23 1.84 -16.93
#